data_AF-A0A498GRC8-F1
#
_entry.id   AF-A0A498GRC8-F1
#
_cell.length_a   1.000
_cell.length_b   1.000
_cell.length_c   1.000
_cell.angle_alpha   90.00
_cell.angle_beta   90.00
_cell.angle_gamma   90.00
#
_symmetry.space_group_name_H-M   'P 1'
#
loop_
_entity.id
_entity.type
_entity.pdbx_description
1 polymer ?
#
loop_
_entity_poly.entity_id
_entity_poly.type
_entity_poly.pdbx_seq_one_letter_code
_entity_poly.pdbx_strand_id
1 'polypeptide(L)'
;MNSKIIGLDIGGANTKLASSDGKIIELHYLPLWKNTRLPEVLKEIAQRMQPEKIAVVMTGELADCFEDKEQGIRFIKSCVDSAFEPSKVSYINSMGRFQREAGDIRELAAANWAASARLAGKEFGDCIFVDVGSTTSDIIPILSGEHKAGLTDFDRLCRSELVYAGTLRTNLAALLGKVKLERGLCRTASELFATTADAYLLLGKIDESAYTCETADGAGRSKTDAIRRLARLVCADLSEIREEEIYEIAGQVKEKQVSALAEAISEVAKRNGLKKIAAAGLGEFLIKEAAERLGFEFISVSGHWGEEISKVFPAYAAARLLDA
;
A
#
# COMPACT_ATOMS: atom_id res chain seq x y z
N MET A 1 20.88 27.58 -4.00
CA MET A 1 20.16 26.96 -5.13
C MET A 1 19.60 25.66 -4.60
N ASN A 2 18.28 25.53 -4.43
CA ASN A 2 17.70 24.29 -3.95
C ASN A 2 17.79 23.26 -5.08
N SER A 3 18.70 22.30 -4.94
CA SER A 3 18.73 21.13 -5.82
C SER A 3 17.36 20.47 -5.78
N LYS A 4 16.66 20.44 -6.92
CA LYS A 4 15.33 19.82 -7.02
C LYS A 4 15.51 18.35 -7.35
N ILE A 5 15.74 17.54 -6.32
CA ILE A 5 15.69 16.08 -6.41
C ILE A 5 14.25 15.65 -6.18
N ILE A 6 13.70 14.91 -7.14
CA ILE A 6 12.35 14.35 -7.04
C ILE A 6 12.39 12.83 -7.13
N GLY A 7 11.40 12.19 -6.55
CA GLY A 7 11.12 10.78 -6.70
C GLY A 7 9.77 10.58 -7.38
N LEU A 8 9.68 9.53 -8.19
CA LEU A 8 8.47 9.10 -8.87
C LEU A 8 8.17 7.64 -8.49
N ASP A 9 6.96 7.37 -8.01
CA ASP A 9 6.40 6.02 -7.90
C ASP A 9 5.33 5.86 -8.97
N ILE A 10 5.65 5.13 -10.03
CA ILE A 10 4.75 4.89 -11.16
C ILE A 10 4.02 3.57 -10.92
N GLY A 11 2.84 3.67 -10.32
CA GLY A 11 1.94 2.54 -10.06
C GLY A 11 0.95 2.29 -11.18
N GLY A 12 0.19 1.19 -11.06
CA GLY A 12 -0.75 0.79 -12.10
C GLY A 12 -1.87 1.80 -12.31
N ALA A 13 -2.41 2.34 -11.21
CA ALA A 13 -3.53 3.29 -11.23
C ALA A 13 -3.10 4.74 -11.00
N ASN A 14 -2.06 4.94 -10.20
CA ASN A 14 -1.64 6.25 -9.71
C ASN A 14 -0.13 6.40 -9.89
N THR A 15 0.29 7.60 -10.26
CA THR A 15 1.69 8.03 -10.19
C THR A 15 1.83 9.03 -9.06
N LYS A 16 2.79 8.79 -8.16
CA LYS A 16 3.07 9.68 -7.04
C LYS A 16 4.41 10.38 -7.26
N LEU A 17 4.50 11.61 -6.82
CA LEU A 17 5.70 12.44 -6.88
C LEU A 17 5.98 13.06 -5.53
N ALA A 18 7.24 13.03 -5.12
CA ALA A 18 7.69 13.76 -3.94
C ALA A 18 9.08 14.38 -4.15
N SER A 19 9.35 15.57 -3.57
CA SER A 19 10.72 16.11 -3.47
C SER A 19 11.48 15.55 -2.27
N SER A 20 12.82 15.50 -2.34
CA SER A 20 13.64 15.00 -1.22
C SER A 20 13.51 15.86 0.05
N ASP A 21 13.20 17.15 -0.08
CA ASP A 21 12.91 18.04 1.04
C ASP A 21 11.45 17.96 1.55
N GLY A 22 10.61 17.13 0.93
CA GLY A 22 9.22 16.91 1.31
C GLY A 22 8.26 18.07 1.02
N LYS A 23 8.69 19.12 0.30
CA LYS A 23 7.85 20.30 0.02
C LYS A 23 6.94 20.14 -1.19
N ILE A 24 7.27 19.26 -2.11
CA ILE A 24 6.46 18.95 -3.29
C ILE A 24 5.92 17.55 -3.09
N ILE A 25 4.59 17.42 -3.11
CA ILE A 25 3.86 16.16 -2.99
C ILE A 25 2.74 16.23 -4.02
N GLU A 26 2.72 15.29 -4.96
CA GLU A 26 1.66 15.21 -5.96
C GLU A 26 1.19 13.76 -6.13
N LEU A 27 -0.12 13.57 -6.27
CA LEU A 27 -0.76 12.30 -6.56
C LEU A 27 -1.57 12.45 -7.84
N HIS A 28 -1.17 11.72 -8.88
CA HIS A 28 -1.79 11.75 -10.19
C HIS A 28 -2.52 10.43 -10.46
N TYR A 29 -3.83 10.48 -10.70
CA TYR A 29 -4.59 9.31 -11.15
C TYR A 29 -4.34 9.08 -12.64
N LEU A 30 -3.49 8.09 -12.95
CA LEU A 30 -2.99 7.75 -14.28
C LEU A 30 -3.05 6.24 -14.52
N PRO A 31 -4.25 5.66 -14.69
CA PRO A 31 -4.41 4.23 -14.93
C PRO A 31 -3.73 3.78 -16.22
N LEU A 32 -2.73 2.91 -16.11
CA LEU A 32 -1.94 2.40 -17.23
C LEU A 32 -2.79 1.65 -18.27
N TRP A 33 -3.89 1.02 -17.81
CA TRP A 33 -4.78 0.21 -18.64
C TRP A 33 -5.91 0.98 -19.34
N LYS A 34 -5.97 2.32 -19.21
CA LYS A 34 -7.05 3.14 -19.79
C LYS A 34 -6.50 4.30 -20.65
N ASN A 35 -5.92 4.01 -21.82
CA ASN A 35 -5.32 5.02 -22.71
C ASN A 35 -4.51 6.06 -21.91
N THR A 36 -3.49 5.55 -21.21
CA THR A 36 -2.80 6.31 -20.17
C THR A 36 -2.20 7.62 -20.69
N ARG A 37 -2.36 8.68 -19.89
CA ARG A 37 -1.71 9.99 -20.11
C ARG A 37 -0.32 10.11 -19.46
N LEU A 38 0.25 8.97 -19.05
CA LEU A 38 1.55 8.96 -18.38
C LEU A 38 2.65 9.68 -19.19
N PRO A 39 2.83 9.43 -20.50
CA PRO A 39 3.87 10.13 -21.28
C PRO A 39 3.72 11.66 -21.28
N GLU A 40 2.48 12.16 -21.40
CA GLU A 40 2.19 13.59 -21.41
C GLU A 40 2.45 14.21 -20.03
N VAL A 41 1.94 13.59 -18.97
CA VAL A 41 2.10 14.11 -17.60
C VAL A 41 3.56 14.11 -17.16
N LEU A 42 4.35 13.10 -17.52
CA LEU A 42 5.78 13.10 -17.23
C LEU A 42 6.52 14.25 -17.95
N LYS A 43 6.15 14.57 -19.20
CA LYS A 43 6.71 15.73 -19.93
C LYS A 43 6.28 17.06 -19.29
N GLU A 44 5.03 17.18 -18.87
CA GLU A 44 4.52 18.35 -18.15
C GLU A 44 5.29 18.55 -16.82
N ILE A 45 5.53 17.48 -16.07
CA ILE A 45 6.37 17.50 -14.85
C ILE A 45 7.80 17.93 -15.18
N ALA A 46 8.43 17.35 -16.21
CA ALA A 46 9.79 17.68 -16.61
C ALA A 46 9.94 19.17 -16.97
N GLN A 47 9.01 19.71 -17.76
CA GLN A 47 8.99 21.11 -18.18
C GLN A 47 8.75 22.06 -17.00
N ARG A 48 7.79 21.74 -16.13
CA ARG A 48 7.39 22.58 -15.00
C ARG A 48 8.43 22.59 -13.88
N MET A 49 9.00 21.43 -13.56
CA MET A 49 9.89 21.29 -12.40
C MET A 49 11.35 21.53 -12.72
N GLN A 50 11.79 21.11 -13.92
CA GLN A 50 13.20 21.06 -14.33
C GLN A 50 14.10 20.44 -13.24
N PRO A 51 13.82 19.18 -12.83
CA PRO A 51 14.53 18.54 -11.74
C PRO A 51 16.01 18.32 -12.09
N GLU A 52 16.88 18.39 -11.09
CA GLU A 52 18.31 18.11 -11.25
C GLU A 52 18.58 16.60 -11.27
N LYS A 53 17.84 15.84 -10.46
CA LYS A 53 17.90 14.38 -10.39
C LYS A 53 16.50 13.80 -10.14
N ILE A 54 16.26 12.63 -10.68
CA ILE A 54 14.99 11.90 -10.58
C ILE A 54 15.27 10.48 -10.11
N ALA A 55 14.69 10.09 -8.98
CA ALA A 55 14.62 8.71 -8.55
C ALA A 55 13.32 8.08 -9.04
N VAL A 56 13.35 6.87 -9.60
CA VAL A 56 12.14 6.20 -10.09
C VAL A 56 12.00 4.82 -9.47
N VAL A 57 10.82 4.55 -8.91
CA VAL A 57 10.35 3.22 -8.53
C VAL A 57 9.12 2.88 -9.37
N MET A 58 9.03 1.62 -9.81
CA MET A 58 7.92 1.13 -10.62
C MET A 58 7.12 0.13 -9.81
N THR A 59 5.80 0.31 -9.80
CA THR A 59 4.85 -0.59 -9.12
C THR A 59 3.63 -0.93 -9.99
N GLY A 60 3.60 -0.41 -11.22
CA GLY A 60 2.54 -0.61 -12.20
C GLY A 60 2.87 -1.59 -13.31
N GLU A 61 3.99 -2.30 -13.22
CA GLU A 61 4.49 -3.16 -14.30
C GLU A 61 3.62 -4.41 -14.56
N LEU A 62 2.69 -4.72 -13.66
CA LEU A 62 1.70 -5.79 -13.79
C LEU A 62 0.29 -5.27 -14.13
N ALA A 63 0.14 -4.03 -14.61
CA ALA A 63 -1.15 -3.54 -15.04
C ALA A 63 -1.76 -4.41 -16.15
N ASP A 64 -3.08 -4.61 -16.12
CA ASP A 64 -3.82 -5.54 -16.99
C ASP A 64 -3.62 -5.35 -18.51
N CYS A 65 -3.07 -4.20 -18.93
CA CYS A 65 -2.76 -3.93 -20.33
C CYS A 65 -1.45 -4.56 -20.82
N PHE A 66 -0.62 -5.11 -19.92
CA PHE A 66 0.65 -5.73 -20.29
C PHE A 66 0.53 -7.25 -20.37
N GLU A 67 1.08 -7.83 -21.44
CA GLU A 67 1.17 -9.28 -21.67
C GLU A 67 2.04 -9.97 -20.60
N ASP A 68 3.10 -9.29 -20.18
CA ASP A 68 3.98 -9.74 -19.12
C ASP A 68 4.63 -8.57 -18.37
N LYS A 69 5.31 -8.92 -17.27
CA LYS A 69 6.02 -7.97 -16.40
C LYS A 69 7.07 -7.17 -17.17
N GLU A 70 7.76 -7.81 -18.12
CA GLU A 70 8.87 -7.18 -18.84
C GLU A 70 8.37 -6.09 -19.79
N GLN A 71 7.23 -6.32 -20.44
CA GLN A 71 6.56 -5.32 -21.27
C GLN A 71 6.17 -4.09 -20.44
N GLY A 72 5.60 -4.28 -19.26
CA GLY A 72 5.24 -3.18 -18.35
C GLY A 72 6.43 -2.34 -17.92
N ILE A 73 7.54 -2.98 -17.54
CA ILE A 73 8.78 -2.27 -17.17
C ILE A 73 9.33 -1.48 -18.37
N ARG A 74 9.39 -2.09 -19.56
CA ARG A 74 9.88 -1.42 -20.79
C ARG A 74 9.03 -0.21 -21.13
N PHE A 75 7.71 -0.33 -21.03
CA PHE A 75 6.78 0.77 -21.28
C PHE A 75 7.03 1.94 -20.32
N ILE A 76 7.02 1.69 -19.01
CA ILE A 76 7.21 2.74 -18.00
C ILE A 76 8.59 3.39 -18.15
N LYS A 77 9.63 2.57 -18.34
CA LYS A 77 11.00 3.04 -18.56
C LYS A 77 11.08 3.98 -19.77
N SER A 78 10.52 3.56 -20.91
CA SER A 78 10.47 4.37 -22.13
C SER A 78 9.77 5.71 -21.92
N CYS A 79 8.66 5.73 -21.18
CA CYS A 79 7.93 6.97 -20.87
C CYS A 79 8.79 7.96 -20.06
N VAL A 80 9.50 7.45 -19.05
CA VAL A 80 10.40 8.25 -18.21
C VAL A 80 11.61 8.73 -19.01
N ASP A 81 12.31 7.83 -19.70
CA ASP A 81 13.51 8.15 -20.49
C ASP A 81 13.21 9.11 -21.66
N SER A 82 11.95 9.15 -22.13
CA SER A 82 11.49 10.11 -23.14
C SER A 82 11.11 11.47 -22.56
N ALA A 83 10.83 11.56 -21.27
CA ALA A 83 10.42 12.79 -20.60
C ALA A 83 11.58 13.52 -19.91
N PHE A 84 12.57 12.78 -19.42
CA PHE A 84 13.71 13.31 -18.67
C PHE A 84 15.04 12.96 -19.34
N GLU A 85 16.07 13.80 -19.15
CA GLU A 85 17.42 13.48 -19.61
C GLU A 85 17.93 12.20 -18.92
N PRO A 86 18.40 11.18 -19.66
CA PRO A 86 18.83 9.90 -19.07
C PRO A 86 19.91 10.05 -17.98
N SER A 87 20.79 11.05 -18.09
CA SER A 87 21.84 11.35 -17.10
C SER A 87 21.30 11.82 -15.75
N LYS A 88 20.03 12.22 -15.66
CA LYS A 88 19.37 12.69 -14.45
C LYS A 88 18.49 11.61 -13.80
N VAL A 89 18.20 10.51 -14.49
CA VAL A 89 17.26 9.47 -14.05
C VAL A 89 18.01 8.33 -13.37
N SER A 90 17.54 7.90 -12.21
CA SER A 90 18.08 6.77 -11.45
C SER A 90 16.94 5.84 -11.03
N TYR A 91 16.95 4.60 -11.52
CA TYR A 91 15.93 3.62 -11.20
C TYR A 91 16.31 2.81 -9.96
N ILE A 92 15.35 2.55 -9.08
CA ILE A 92 15.51 1.69 -7.91
C ILE A 92 15.08 0.27 -8.27
N ASN A 93 15.95 -0.70 -7.97
CA ASN A 93 15.67 -2.12 -8.16
C ASN A 93 14.94 -2.74 -6.96
N SER A 94 14.56 -4.01 -7.09
CA SER A 94 13.86 -4.78 -6.05
C SER A 94 14.61 -4.89 -4.71
N MET A 95 15.92 -4.62 -4.70
CA MET A 95 16.75 -4.58 -3.49
C MET A 95 16.78 -3.20 -2.81
N GLY A 96 16.02 -2.22 -3.31
CA GLY A 96 16.03 -0.84 -2.82
C GLY A 96 17.33 -0.11 -3.13
N ARG A 97 18.05 -0.52 -4.19
CA ARG A 97 19.32 0.07 -4.63
C ARG A 97 19.16 0.68 -6.01
N PHE A 98 19.92 1.75 -6.31
CA PHE A 98 19.94 2.29 -7.65
C PHE A 98 20.61 1.31 -8.62
N GLN A 99 19.91 1.03 -9.72
CA GLN A 99 20.41 0.14 -10.77
C GLN A 99 21.58 0.80 -11.50
N ARG A 100 22.58 -0.01 -11.87
CA ARG A 100 23.66 0.41 -12.78
C ARG A 100 23.17 0.32 -14.22
N GLU A 101 23.72 1.13 -15.12
CA GLU A 101 23.27 1.25 -16.53
C GLU A 101 23.21 -0.09 -17.32
N ALA A 102 23.94 -1.13 -16.88
CA ALA A 102 23.97 -2.47 -17.49
C ALA A 102 23.17 -3.56 -16.71
N GLY A 103 22.27 -3.17 -15.81
CA GLY A 103 21.49 -4.13 -15.00
C GLY A 103 20.36 -4.82 -15.78
N ASP A 104 19.95 -6.00 -15.32
CA ASP A 104 18.78 -6.69 -15.87
C ASP A 104 17.51 -5.88 -15.55
N ILE A 105 16.77 -5.50 -16.59
CA ILE A 105 15.52 -4.73 -16.49
C ILE A 105 14.50 -5.42 -15.57
N ARG A 106 14.55 -6.74 -15.43
CA ARG A 106 13.67 -7.51 -14.54
C ARG A 106 13.90 -7.20 -13.06
N GLU A 107 15.06 -6.65 -12.69
CA GLU A 107 15.33 -6.18 -11.33
C GLU A 107 14.60 -4.87 -11.01
N LEU A 108 14.19 -4.09 -12.02
CA LEU A 108 13.41 -2.85 -11.84
C LEU A 108 11.94 -3.11 -11.53
N ALA A 109 11.53 -4.36 -11.64
CA ALA A 109 10.23 -4.85 -11.25
C ALA A 109 10.14 -4.85 -9.72
N ALA A 110 10.20 -3.65 -9.16
CA ALA A 110 10.31 -3.41 -7.75
C ALA A 110 8.99 -3.77 -7.08
N ALA A 111 9.09 -4.27 -5.87
CA ALA A 111 7.95 -4.22 -5.00
C ALA A 111 7.86 -2.79 -4.44
N ASN A 112 6.65 -2.22 -4.46
CA ASN A 112 6.24 -0.92 -3.89
C ASN A 112 6.90 -0.52 -2.57
N TRP A 113 7.34 -1.48 -1.77
CA TRP A 113 7.97 -1.29 -0.48
C TRP A 113 9.51 -1.19 -0.50
N ALA A 114 10.22 -1.49 -1.60
CA ALA A 114 11.68 -1.63 -1.58
C ALA A 114 12.41 -0.32 -1.23
N ALA A 115 12.04 0.80 -1.87
CA ALA A 115 12.58 2.12 -1.53
C ALA A 115 12.18 2.53 -0.09
N SER A 116 10.92 2.32 0.27
CA SER A 116 10.36 2.61 1.59
C SER A 116 11.11 1.87 2.70
N ALA A 117 11.32 0.56 2.54
CA ALA A 117 12.03 -0.29 3.49
C ALA A 117 13.51 0.10 3.61
N ARG A 118 14.16 0.46 2.50
CA ARG A 118 15.54 0.96 2.51
C ARG A 118 15.67 2.27 3.29
N LEU A 119 14.76 3.22 3.08
CA LEU A 119 14.75 4.48 3.83
C LEU A 119 14.46 4.22 5.32
N ALA A 120 13.43 3.42 5.63
CA ALA A 120 13.08 3.05 7.00
C ALA A 120 14.25 2.37 7.72
N GLY A 121 15.00 1.49 7.06
CA GLY A 121 16.21 0.87 7.61
C GLY A 121 17.35 1.85 7.87
N LYS A 122 17.50 2.88 7.02
CA LYS A 122 18.48 3.96 7.22
C LYS A 122 18.11 4.82 8.43
N GLU A 123 16.82 5.09 8.63
CA GLU A 123 16.33 6.00 9.68
C GLU A 123 16.18 5.30 11.04
N PHE A 124 15.60 4.10 11.07
CA PHE A 124 15.17 3.44 12.30
C PHE A 124 16.01 2.22 12.69
N GLY A 125 16.97 1.83 11.84
CA GLY A 125 17.79 0.64 12.01
C GLY A 125 17.02 -0.65 11.76
N ASP A 126 17.33 -1.69 12.55
CA ASP A 126 16.71 -3.01 12.44
C ASP A 126 15.24 -2.96 12.89
N CYS A 127 14.33 -3.20 11.96
CA CYS A 127 12.90 -3.13 12.17
C CYS A 127 12.12 -3.96 11.15
N ILE A 128 10.82 -4.07 11.33
CA ILE A 128 9.89 -4.60 10.33
C ILE A 128 9.17 -3.39 9.74
N PHE A 129 9.34 -3.14 8.45
CA PHE A 129 8.53 -2.17 7.74
C PHE A 129 7.20 -2.83 7.37
N VAL A 130 6.10 -2.31 7.92
CA VAL A 130 4.75 -2.82 7.66
C VAL A 130 3.97 -1.73 6.92
N ASP A 131 3.46 -2.04 5.73
CA ASP A 131 2.65 -1.13 4.93
C ASP A 131 1.29 -1.78 4.64
N VAL A 132 0.23 -1.21 5.19
CA VAL A 132 -1.14 -1.68 4.93
C VAL A 132 -1.81 -0.73 3.96
N GLY A 133 -1.82 -1.13 2.70
CA GLY A 133 -2.47 -0.41 1.61
C GLY A 133 -3.98 -0.64 1.54
N SER A 134 -4.57 -0.35 0.38
CA SER A 134 -5.99 -0.58 0.12
C SER A 134 -6.33 -2.06 -0.09
N THR A 135 -5.38 -2.87 -0.58
CA THR A 135 -5.59 -4.27 -0.99
C THR A 135 -4.76 -5.26 -0.18
N THR A 136 -3.52 -4.90 0.11
CA THR A 136 -2.50 -5.80 0.69
C THR A 136 -1.87 -5.19 1.94
N SER A 137 -1.27 -6.06 2.75
CA SER A 137 -0.38 -5.71 3.85
C SER A 137 1.00 -6.31 3.58
N ASP A 138 2.00 -5.45 3.38
CA ASP A 138 3.40 -5.83 3.18
C ASP A 138 4.11 -5.86 4.54
N ILE A 139 4.85 -6.93 4.86
CA ILE A 139 5.54 -7.12 6.15
C ILE A 139 7.01 -7.45 5.86
N ILE A 140 7.86 -6.42 5.90
CA ILE A 140 9.20 -6.46 5.33
C ILE A 140 10.24 -6.41 6.45
N PRO A 141 10.94 -7.53 6.77
CA PRO A 141 12.00 -7.51 7.76
C PRO A 141 13.22 -6.76 7.22
N ILE A 142 13.80 -5.88 8.03
CA ILE A 142 14.99 -5.09 7.72
C ILE A 142 16.06 -5.36 8.76
N LEU A 143 17.25 -5.75 8.30
CA LEU A 143 18.43 -6.03 9.12
C LEU A 143 19.66 -5.38 8.51
N SER A 144 20.42 -4.64 9.32
CA SER A 144 21.61 -3.89 8.91
C SER A 144 21.35 -2.97 7.70
N GLY A 145 20.18 -2.34 7.69
CA GLY A 145 19.76 -1.41 6.63
C GLY A 145 19.31 -2.06 5.32
N GLU A 146 19.18 -3.39 5.27
CA GLU A 146 18.73 -4.13 4.09
C GLU A 146 17.49 -4.97 4.40
N HIS A 147 16.52 -4.99 3.49
CA HIS A 147 15.40 -5.91 3.64
C HIS A 147 15.85 -7.36 3.42
N LYS A 148 15.19 -8.29 4.11
CA LYS A 148 15.38 -9.74 3.98
C LYS A 148 14.15 -10.46 3.43
N ALA A 149 13.17 -9.70 2.93
CA ALA A 149 11.95 -10.24 2.32
C ALA A 149 12.23 -11.12 1.08
N GLY A 150 11.29 -12.00 0.77
CA GLY A 150 11.24 -12.76 -0.48
C GLY A 150 11.17 -11.85 -1.70
N LEU A 151 11.72 -12.32 -2.82
CA LEU A 151 11.83 -11.54 -4.05
C LEU A 151 10.58 -11.65 -4.94
N THR A 152 9.76 -12.68 -4.72
CA THR A 152 8.50 -12.90 -5.42
C THR A 152 7.33 -12.82 -4.45
N ASP A 153 6.15 -12.41 -4.91
CA ASP A 153 4.96 -12.40 -4.07
C ASP A 153 4.58 -13.79 -3.58
N PHE A 154 4.83 -14.83 -4.38
CA PHE A 154 4.65 -16.22 -3.96
C PHE A 154 5.53 -16.57 -2.75
N ASP A 155 6.83 -16.26 -2.81
CA ASP A 155 7.73 -16.49 -1.67
C ASP A 155 7.29 -15.69 -0.45
N ARG A 156 6.85 -14.45 -0.65
CA ARG A 156 6.41 -13.56 0.43
C ARG A 156 5.13 -14.07 1.08
N LEU A 157 4.18 -14.61 0.32
CA LEU A 157 2.99 -15.27 0.84
C LEU A 157 3.37 -16.50 1.68
N CYS A 158 4.27 -17.36 1.19
CA CYS A 158 4.77 -18.52 1.94
C CYS A 158 5.53 -18.15 3.22
N ARG A 159 6.02 -16.92 3.31
CA ARG A 159 6.85 -16.43 4.41
C ARG A 159 6.11 -15.48 5.36
N SER A 160 4.82 -15.24 5.14
CA SER A 160 4.01 -14.26 5.89
C SER A 160 4.51 -12.82 5.78
N GLU A 161 5.19 -12.50 4.68
CA GLU A 161 5.73 -11.17 4.33
C GLU A 161 4.79 -10.38 3.41
N LEU A 162 3.69 -11.03 2.98
CA LEU A 162 2.59 -10.46 2.24
C LEU A 162 1.30 -11.09 2.74
N VAL A 163 0.33 -10.28 3.15
CA VAL A 163 -1.04 -10.70 3.48
C VAL A 163 -2.00 -10.00 2.53
N TYR A 164 -2.88 -10.76 1.88
CA TYR A 164 -3.85 -10.23 0.90
C TYR A 164 -5.11 -9.65 1.57
N ALA A 165 -4.87 -8.79 2.57
CA ALA A 165 -5.89 -8.02 3.27
C ALA A 165 -5.42 -6.57 3.40
N GLY A 166 -6.25 -5.63 2.98
CA GLY A 166 -5.96 -4.20 3.02
C GLY A 166 -7.12 -3.43 3.62
N THR A 167 -6.99 -2.11 3.64
CA THR A 167 -7.96 -1.26 4.33
C THR A 167 -9.27 -1.10 3.53
N LEU A 168 -9.26 -1.24 2.20
CA LEU A 168 -10.43 -0.87 1.39
C LEU A 168 -11.07 -2.03 0.63
N ARG A 169 -10.28 -2.86 -0.05
CA ARG A 169 -10.77 -3.70 -1.15
C ARG A 169 -11.04 -5.16 -0.77
N THR A 170 -10.73 -5.55 0.46
CA THR A 170 -10.80 -6.96 0.84
C THR A 170 -12.25 -7.39 1.02
N ASN A 171 -12.65 -8.44 0.28
CA ASN A 171 -13.97 -9.06 0.44
C ASN A 171 -14.10 -9.60 1.87
N LEU A 172 -15.14 -9.19 2.60
CA LEU A 172 -15.35 -9.63 3.98
C LEU A 172 -15.55 -11.14 4.10
N ALA A 173 -16.09 -11.79 3.06
CA ALA A 173 -16.24 -13.24 3.01
C ALA A 173 -14.89 -13.99 3.06
N ALA A 174 -13.79 -13.36 2.61
CA ALA A 174 -12.45 -13.92 2.69
C ALA A 174 -11.85 -13.85 4.11
N LEU A 175 -12.35 -12.93 4.94
CA LEU A 175 -11.88 -12.74 6.31
C LEU A 175 -12.70 -13.56 7.31
N LEU A 176 -14.03 -13.55 7.13
CA LEU A 176 -14.99 -14.10 8.08
C LEU A 176 -15.83 -15.18 7.39
N GLY A 177 -15.69 -16.43 7.83
CA GLY A 177 -16.62 -17.50 7.45
C GLY A 177 -17.89 -17.57 8.34
N LYS A 178 -17.84 -16.91 9.50
CA LYS A 178 -18.95 -16.78 10.46
C LYS A 178 -18.82 -15.48 11.24
N VAL A 179 -19.95 -14.97 11.71
CA VAL A 179 -20.06 -13.81 12.62
C VAL A 179 -20.92 -14.17 13.81
N LYS A 180 -20.58 -13.63 14.98
CA LYS A 180 -21.41 -13.69 16.18
C LYS A 180 -22.44 -12.56 16.12
N LEU A 181 -23.71 -12.93 16.24
CA LEU A 181 -24.86 -12.05 16.38
C LEU A 181 -25.56 -12.36 17.72
N GLU A 182 -26.55 -11.55 18.11
CA GLU A 182 -27.29 -11.81 19.37
C GLU A 182 -27.97 -13.18 19.38
N ARG A 183 -28.52 -13.56 18.22
CA ARG A 183 -29.19 -14.85 18.00
C ARG A 183 -28.22 -16.04 17.87
N GLY A 184 -26.91 -15.81 17.97
CA GLY A 184 -25.87 -16.84 17.90
C GLY A 184 -24.92 -16.69 16.72
N LEU A 185 -24.25 -17.79 16.38
CA LEU A 185 -23.22 -17.80 15.34
C LEU A 185 -23.87 -17.96 13.95
N CYS A 186 -23.75 -16.94 13.11
CA CYS A 186 -24.28 -16.91 11.75
C CYS A 186 -23.17 -17.16 10.72
N ARG A 187 -23.46 -17.91 9.65
CA ARG A 187 -22.54 -18.06 8.52
C ARG A 187 -22.64 -16.84 7.60
N THR A 188 -21.51 -16.45 7.02
CA THR A 188 -21.46 -15.38 6.03
C THR A 188 -21.71 -15.94 4.63
N ALA A 189 -22.28 -15.12 3.75
CA ALA A 189 -22.33 -15.38 2.32
C ALA A 189 -20.94 -15.26 1.69
N SER A 190 -20.67 -16.01 0.62
CA SER A 190 -19.41 -15.95 -0.12
C SER A 190 -19.36 -14.81 -1.16
N GLU A 191 -20.52 -14.23 -1.50
CA GLU A 191 -20.66 -13.16 -2.49
C GLU A 191 -19.94 -11.88 -2.06
N LEU A 192 -19.50 -11.09 -3.04
CA LEU A 192 -18.92 -9.77 -2.81
C LEU A 192 -20.04 -8.76 -2.49
N PHE A 193 -20.56 -8.80 -1.27
CA PHE A 193 -21.56 -7.82 -0.79
C PHE A 193 -20.95 -6.60 -0.11
N ALA A 194 -19.84 -6.80 0.61
CA ALA A 194 -19.20 -5.78 1.40
C ALA A 194 -17.68 -6.00 1.44
N THR A 195 -16.96 -4.91 1.68
CA THR A 195 -15.51 -4.87 1.76
C THR A 195 -15.03 -4.28 3.08
N THR A 196 -13.74 -4.35 3.35
CA THR A 196 -13.12 -3.71 4.52
C THR A 196 -13.35 -2.19 4.56
N ALA A 197 -13.51 -1.52 3.41
CA ALA A 197 -13.87 -0.10 3.38
C ALA A 197 -15.21 0.16 4.07
N ASP A 198 -16.21 -0.72 3.87
CA ASP A 198 -17.52 -0.58 4.51
C ASP A 198 -17.41 -0.69 6.04
N ALA A 199 -16.69 -1.71 6.52
CA ALA A 199 -16.47 -1.89 7.95
C ALA A 199 -15.71 -0.71 8.57
N TYR A 200 -14.65 -0.23 7.92
CA TYR A 200 -13.83 0.86 8.47
C TYR A 200 -14.47 2.23 8.36
N LEU A 201 -15.36 2.45 7.39
CA LEU A 201 -16.20 3.65 7.35
C LEU A 201 -17.17 3.69 8.53
N LEU A 202 -17.84 2.56 8.82
CA LEU A 202 -18.75 2.46 9.97
C LEU A 202 -18.00 2.68 11.28
N LEU A 203 -16.85 2.05 11.46
CA LEU A 203 -16.01 2.19 12.65
C LEU A 203 -15.30 3.55 12.77
N GLY A 204 -15.48 4.46 11.80
CA GLY A 204 -14.84 5.77 11.78
C GLY A 204 -13.30 5.71 11.68
N LYS A 205 -12.77 4.63 11.09
CA LYS A 205 -11.33 4.46 10.83
C LYS A 205 -10.92 5.05 9.49
N ILE A 206 -11.88 5.21 8.57
CA ILE A 206 -11.75 6.01 7.36
C ILE A 206 -12.98 6.90 7.24
N ASP A 207 -12.86 7.98 6.47
CA ASP A 207 -13.99 8.81 6.04
C ASP A 207 -14.42 8.47 4.60
N GLU A 208 -15.48 9.13 4.12
CA GLU A 208 -15.99 8.92 2.77
C GLU A 208 -14.99 9.32 1.68
N SER A 209 -14.08 10.26 1.96
CA SER A 209 -13.06 10.71 1.01
C SER A 209 -11.94 9.68 0.84
N ALA A 210 -11.63 8.94 1.91
CA ALA A 210 -10.68 7.84 1.90
C ALA A 210 -11.24 6.54 1.28
N TYR A 211 -12.57 6.40 1.18
CA TYR A 211 -13.23 5.29 0.46
C TYR A 211 -13.14 5.49 -1.06
N THR A 212 -11.92 5.39 -1.60
CA THR A 212 -11.62 5.71 -3.00
C THR A 212 -11.92 4.59 -4.00
N CYS A 213 -12.10 3.34 -3.54
CA CYS A 213 -12.45 2.23 -4.43
C CYS A 213 -13.94 2.24 -4.83
N GLU A 214 -14.28 1.45 -5.83
CA GLU A 214 -15.67 1.17 -6.18
C GLU A 214 -16.34 0.39 -5.04
N THR A 215 -17.61 0.68 -4.81
CA THR A 215 -18.46 -0.03 -3.84
C THR A 215 -18.96 -1.32 -4.49
N ALA A 216 -19.14 -2.37 -3.67
CA ALA A 216 -19.50 -3.70 -4.17
C ALA A 216 -20.84 -3.73 -4.95
N ASP A 217 -21.77 -2.85 -4.62
CA ASP A 217 -23.07 -2.72 -5.26
C ASP A 217 -23.19 -1.51 -6.20
N GLY A 218 -22.10 -0.77 -6.43
CA GLY A 218 -22.09 0.46 -7.22
C GLY A 218 -22.85 1.64 -6.61
N ALA A 219 -23.37 1.51 -5.39
CA ALA A 219 -24.09 2.56 -4.69
C ALA A 219 -23.14 3.58 -4.03
N GLY A 220 -23.70 4.50 -3.26
CA GLY A 220 -22.96 5.52 -2.53
C GLY A 220 -22.00 4.98 -1.47
N ARG A 221 -21.18 5.89 -0.95
CA ARG A 221 -20.17 5.67 0.10
C ARG A 221 -20.62 6.19 1.46
N SER A 222 -21.92 6.46 1.63
CA SER A 222 -22.45 6.90 2.93
C SER A 222 -22.42 5.76 3.94
N LYS A 223 -22.44 6.10 5.25
CA LYS A 223 -22.59 5.09 6.31
C LYS A 223 -23.83 4.23 6.11
N THR A 224 -24.94 4.83 5.68
CA THR A 224 -26.20 4.12 5.41
C THR A 224 -26.04 3.09 4.28
N ASP A 225 -25.30 3.41 3.22
CA ASP A 225 -25.04 2.48 2.12
C ASP A 225 -24.12 1.33 2.56
N ALA A 226 -23.09 1.64 3.35
CA ALA A 226 -22.20 0.63 3.91
C ALA A 226 -22.92 -0.30 4.91
N ILE A 227 -23.85 0.22 5.72
CA ILE A 227 -24.74 -0.54 6.59
C ILE A 227 -25.55 -1.56 5.79
N ARG A 228 -26.16 -1.14 4.67
CA ARG A 228 -26.92 -2.04 3.79
C ARG A 228 -26.05 -3.13 3.19
N ARG A 229 -24.83 -2.80 2.73
CA ARG A 229 -23.88 -3.77 2.22
C ARG A 229 -23.45 -4.80 3.27
N LEU A 230 -23.16 -4.35 4.49
CA LEU A 230 -22.79 -5.24 5.59
C LEU A 230 -23.94 -6.16 6.03
N ALA A 231 -25.20 -5.70 6.03
CA ALA A 231 -26.35 -6.55 6.33
C ALA A 231 -26.45 -7.75 5.36
N ARG A 232 -26.18 -7.51 4.08
CA ARG A 232 -26.19 -8.57 3.04
C ARG A 232 -25.12 -9.64 3.25
N LEU A 233 -24.06 -9.37 4.03
CA LEU A 233 -23.03 -10.38 4.35
C LEU A 233 -23.63 -11.60 5.06
N VAL A 234 -24.74 -11.42 5.79
CA VAL A 234 -25.50 -12.51 6.45
C VAL A 234 -26.84 -12.77 5.77
N CYS A 235 -26.96 -12.39 4.49
CA CYS A 235 -28.18 -12.49 3.68
C CYS A 235 -29.40 -11.77 4.30
N ALA A 236 -29.17 -10.70 5.07
CA ALA A 236 -30.22 -9.92 5.71
C ALA A 236 -30.36 -8.53 5.07
N ASP A 237 -31.49 -7.87 5.37
CA ASP A 237 -31.66 -6.43 5.23
C ASP A 237 -31.98 -5.74 6.57
N LEU A 238 -32.18 -4.42 6.54
CA LEU A 238 -32.40 -3.62 7.75
C LEU A 238 -33.75 -3.86 8.44
N SER A 239 -34.63 -4.69 7.87
CA SER A 239 -35.84 -5.18 8.54
C SER A 239 -35.57 -6.44 9.39
N GLU A 240 -34.46 -7.14 9.14
CA GLU A 240 -34.15 -8.44 9.77
C GLU A 240 -32.99 -8.37 10.77
N ILE A 241 -32.06 -7.42 10.59
CA ILE A 241 -30.90 -7.20 11.46
C ILE A 241 -30.86 -5.75 11.93
N ARG A 242 -30.55 -5.53 13.21
CA ARG A 242 -30.47 -4.19 13.78
C ARG A 242 -29.14 -3.54 13.46
N GLU A 243 -29.12 -2.20 13.46
CA GLU A 243 -27.91 -1.44 13.17
C GLU A 243 -26.77 -1.77 14.15
N GLU A 244 -27.06 -2.00 15.44
CA GLU A 244 -26.02 -2.34 16.42
C GLU A 244 -25.31 -3.66 16.08
N GLU A 245 -26.06 -4.68 15.64
CA GLU A 245 -25.48 -5.96 15.20
C GLU A 245 -24.60 -5.78 13.95
N ILE A 246 -24.91 -4.81 13.08
CA ILE A 246 -24.08 -4.47 11.92
C ILE A 246 -22.75 -3.83 12.36
N TYR A 247 -22.77 -2.95 13.36
CA TYR A 247 -21.53 -2.43 13.96
C TYR A 247 -20.70 -3.53 14.63
N GLU A 248 -21.35 -4.52 15.26
CA GLU A 248 -20.68 -5.69 15.81
C GLU A 248 -20.02 -6.55 14.72
N ILE A 249 -20.67 -6.71 13.56
CA ILE A 249 -20.05 -7.35 12.38
C ILE A 249 -18.79 -6.57 11.96
N ALA A 250 -18.87 -5.24 11.83
CA ALA A 250 -17.72 -4.41 11.48
C ALA A 250 -16.58 -4.53 12.51
N GLY A 251 -16.91 -4.57 13.81
CA GLY A 251 -15.95 -4.83 14.88
C GLY A 251 -15.24 -6.18 14.75
N GLN A 252 -15.99 -7.24 14.40
CA GLN A 252 -15.44 -8.58 14.15
C GLN A 252 -14.52 -8.61 12.92
N VAL A 253 -14.83 -7.85 11.86
CA VAL A 253 -13.93 -7.67 10.71
C VAL A 253 -12.59 -7.10 11.16
N LYS A 254 -12.62 -6.00 11.92
CA LYS A 254 -11.41 -5.36 12.44
C LYS A 254 -10.61 -6.33 13.30
N GLU A 255 -11.24 -7.00 14.25
CA GLU A 255 -10.59 -7.97 15.13
C GLU A 255 -9.89 -9.09 14.36
N LYS A 256 -10.57 -9.63 13.34
CA LYS A 256 -10.02 -10.69 12.49
C LYS A 256 -8.82 -10.21 11.68
N GLN A 257 -8.90 -9.01 11.10
CA GLN A 257 -7.82 -8.44 10.30
C GLN A 257 -6.60 -8.08 11.17
N VAL A 258 -6.80 -7.49 12.35
CA VAL A 258 -5.71 -7.20 13.30
C VAL A 258 -5.05 -8.50 13.78
N SER A 259 -5.84 -9.53 14.09
CA SER A 259 -5.30 -10.82 14.52
C SER A 259 -4.45 -11.48 13.44
N ALA A 260 -4.93 -11.52 12.19
CA ALA A 260 -4.17 -12.08 11.07
C ALA A 260 -2.89 -11.29 10.79
N LEU A 261 -2.94 -9.96 10.88
CA LEU A 261 -1.78 -9.10 10.72
C LEU A 261 -0.76 -9.31 11.84
N ALA A 262 -1.21 -9.38 13.10
CA ALA A 262 -0.34 -9.63 14.25
C ALA A 262 0.33 -11.02 14.20
N GLU A 263 -0.40 -12.03 13.74
CA GLU A 263 0.15 -13.37 13.50
C GLU A 263 1.28 -13.34 12.47
N ALA A 264 1.03 -12.74 11.30
CA ALA A 264 2.02 -12.63 10.24
C ALA A 264 3.26 -11.81 10.67
N ILE A 265 3.05 -10.67 11.35
CA ILE A 265 4.14 -9.87 11.92
C ILE A 265 4.94 -10.68 12.94
N SER A 266 4.28 -11.44 13.82
CA SER A 266 4.94 -12.28 14.83
C SER A 266 5.84 -13.35 14.19
N GLU A 267 5.38 -13.99 13.12
CA GLU A 267 6.18 -14.99 12.39
C GLU A 267 7.43 -14.37 11.76
N VAL A 268 7.26 -13.23 11.07
CA VAL A 268 8.39 -12.49 10.46
C VAL A 268 9.35 -12.00 11.55
N ALA A 269 8.82 -11.47 12.64
CA ALA A 269 9.59 -10.99 13.79
C ALA A 269 10.43 -12.11 14.42
N LYS A 270 9.82 -13.26 14.71
CA LYS A 270 10.49 -14.41 15.31
C LYS A 270 11.60 -14.95 14.41
N ARG A 271 11.36 -15.03 13.10
CA ARG A 271 12.34 -15.50 12.12
C ARG A 271 13.58 -14.61 12.05
N ASN A 272 13.41 -13.31 12.26
CA ASN A 272 14.47 -12.30 12.07
C ASN A 272 14.99 -11.68 13.38
N GLY A 273 14.44 -12.03 14.54
CA GLY A 273 14.85 -11.48 15.83
C GLY A 273 14.45 -10.00 16.05
N LEU A 274 13.36 -9.54 15.42
CA LEU A 274 12.95 -8.13 15.42
C LEU A 274 11.79 -7.87 16.38
N LYS A 275 11.72 -6.68 16.97
CA LYS A 275 10.62 -6.24 17.87
C LYS A 275 10.20 -4.77 17.66
N LYS A 276 10.63 -4.17 16.56
CA LYS A 276 10.34 -2.78 16.19
C LYS A 276 9.61 -2.78 14.86
N ILE A 277 8.55 -2.00 14.75
CA ILE A 277 7.72 -1.85 13.55
C ILE A 277 7.76 -0.40 13.09
N ALA A 278 8.08 -0.17 11.81
CA ALA A 278 7.83 1.08 11.12
C ALA A 278 6.56 0.91 10.28
N ALA A 279 5.51 1.65 10.61
CA ALA A 279 4.16 1.49 10.08
C ALA A 279 3.84 2.55 9.03
N ALA A 280 3.37 2.13 7.85
CA ALA A 280 2.95 2.97 6.74
C ALA A 280 1.57 2.55 6.20
N GLY A 281 1.04 3.42 5.33
CA GLY A 281 -0.17 3.15 4.56
C GLY A 281 -1.45 3.57 5.28
N LEU A 282 -2.57 3.43 4.57
CA LEU A 282 -3.89 3.80 5.08
C LEU A 282 -4.27 3.00 6.34
N GLY A 283 -3.73 1.79 6.48
CA GLY A 283 -4.01 0.89 7.59
C GLY A 283 -3.06 1.02 8.78
N GLU A 284 -2.34 2.15 8.97
CA GLU A 284 -1.47 2.36 10.14
C GLU A 284 -2.18 2.07 11.48
N PHE A 285 -3.49 2.34 11.57
CA PHE A 285 -4.29 2.03 12.75
C PHE A 285 -4.39 0.52 13.05
N LEU A 286 -4.35 -0.34 12.03
CA LEU A 286 -4.31 -1.80 12.19
C LEU A 286 -2.95 -2.26 12.68
N ILE A 287 -1.89 -1.67 12.11
CA ILE A 287 -0.51 -1.97 12.46
C ILE A 287 -0.24 -1.58 13.91
N LYS A 288 -0.73 -0.41 14.34
CA LYS A 288 -0.60 0.06 15.72
C LYS A 288 -1.20 -0.93 16.72
N GLU A 289 -2.43 -1.38 16.47
CA GLU A 289 -3.09 -2.33 17.35
C GLU A 289 -2.41 -3.71 17.35
N ALA A 290 -1.92 -4.16 16.19
CA ALA A 290 -1.12 -5.38 16.10
C ALA A 290 0.19 -5.26 16.91
N ALA A 291 0.90 -4.12 16.80
CA ALA A 291 2.12 -3.85 17.55
C ALA A 291 1.87 -3.85 19.07
N GLU A 292 0.78 -3.22 19.53
CA GLU A 292 0.37 -3.20 20.93
C GLU A 292 0.12 -4.62 21.48
N ARG A 293 -0.57 -5.48 20.71
CA ARG A 293 -0.80 -6.90 21.10
C ARG A 293 0.48 -7.71 21.22
N LEU A 294 1.44 -7.46 20.34
CA LEU A 294 2.73 -8.14 20.33
C LEU A 294 3.72 -7.57 21.35
N GLY A 295 3.44 -6.40 21.94
CA GLY A 295 4.37 -5.68 22.79
C GLY A 295 5.60 -5.17 22.03
N PHE A 296 5.43 -4.81 20.76
CA PHE A 296 6.50 -4.31 19.89
C PHE A 296 6.55 -2.78 19.90
N GLU A 297 7.74 -2.23 19.67
CA GLU A 297 7.93 -0.79 19.47
C GLU A 297 7.25 -0.37 18.16
N PHE A 298 6.46 0.70 18.20
CA PHE A 298 5.69 1.21 17.07
C PHE A 298 6.20 2.59 16.66
N ILE A 299 6.57 2.74 15.39
CA ILE A 299 6.96 4.00 14.77
C ILE A 299 6.01 4.27 13.61
N SER A 300 5.31 5.40 13.66
CA SER A 300 4.41 5.84 12.60
C SER A 300 5.16 6.63 11.53
N VAL A 301 5.05 6.20 10.27
CA VAL A 301 5.62 6.91 9.10
C VAL A 301 4.90 8.25 8.93
N SER A 302 3.57 8.28 9.01
CA SER A 302 2.80 9.52 8.99
C SER A 302 3.10 10.44 10.19
N GLY A 303 3.35 9.88 11.37
CA GLY A 303 3.76 10.65 12.55
C GLY A 303 5.17 11.22 12.44
N HIS A 304 6.09 10.54 11.75
CA HIS A 304 7.48 10.97 11.60
C HIS A 304 7.69 11.93 10.43
N TRP A 305 7.16 11.62 9.25
CA TRP A 305 7.34 12.43 8.03
C TRP A 305 6.11 13.27 7.65
N GLY A 306 4.97 13.08 8.32
CA GLY A 306 3.71 13.76 7.99
C GLY A 306 2.79 12.92 7.11
N GLU A 307 1.47 13.14 7.26
CA GLU A 307 0.43 12.38 6.55
C GLU A 307 0.52 12.50 5.02
N GLU A 308 0.80 13.70 4.51
CA GLU A 308 0.93 13.93 3.06
C GLU A 308 2.11 13.15 2.47
N ILE A 309 3.24 13.07 3.19
CA ILE A 309 4.38 12.27 2.74
C ILE A 309 4.05 10.78 2.80
N SER A 310 3.34 10.32 3.84
CA SER A 310 2.93 8.92 3.97
C SER A 310 2.12 8.44 2.76
N LYS A 311 1.23 9.29 2.21
CA LYS A 311 0.43 8.98 1.00
C LYS A 311 1.29 8.71 -0.25
N VAL A 312 2.49 9.30 -0.31
CA VAL A 312 3.42 9.19 -1.43
C VAL A 312 4.76 8.56 -1.03
N PHE A 313 4.78 7.79 0.06
CA PHE A 313 6.02 7.41 0.73
C PHE A 313 7.07 6.71 -0.17
N PRO A 314 6.71 5.80 -1.10
CA PRO A 314 7.71 5.21 -2.00
C PRO A 314 8.43 6.24 -2.87
N ALA A 315 7.71 7.26 -3.37
CA ALA A 315 8.30 8.35 -4.15
C ALA A 315 9.22 9.22 -3.29
N TYR A 316 8.78 9.56 -2.06
CA TYR A 316 9.59 10.32 -1.12
C TYR A 316 10.86 9.55 -0.72
N ALA A 317 10.73 8.27 -0.42
CA ALA A 317 11.83 7.39 -0.07
C ALA A 317 12.86 7.31 -1.21
N ALA A 318 12.39 7.18 -2.45
CA ALA A 318 13.26 7.20 -3.61
C ALA A 318 14.04 8.52 -3.75
N ALA A 319 13.36 9.66 -3.59
CA ALA A 319 13.98 10.99 -3.63
C ALA A 319 15.04 11.16 -2.54
N ARG A 320 14.71 10.79 -1.29
CA ARG A 320 15.62 10.86 -0.13
C ARG A 320 16.85 9.99 -0.28
N LEU A 321 16.70 8.79 -0.86
CA LEU A 321 17.82 7.90 -1.11
C LEU A 321 18.78 8.45 -2.17
N LEU A 322 18.29 9.22 -3.14
CA LEU A 322 19.10 9.83 -4.20
C LEU A 322 19.83 11.11 -3.77
N ASP A 323 19.30 11.80 -2.76
CA ASP A 323 19.88 12.99 -2.15
C ASP A 323 21.01 12.66 -1.14
N ALA A 324 21.02 11.44 -0.62
CA ALA A 324 21.85 11.00 0.51
C ALA A 324 23.22 10.40 0.14
#